data_AF-A0A3C0L9B5-F1
#
_entry.id   AF-A0A3C0L9B5-F1
#
_cell.length_a   1.000
_cell.length_b   1.000
_cell.length_c   1.000
_cell.angle_alpha   90.00
_cell.angle_beta   90.00
_cell.angle_gamma   90.00
#
_symmetry.space_group_name_H-M   'P 1'
#
loop_
_entity.id
_entity.type
_entity.pdbx_description
1 polymer ?
#
loop_
_entity_poly.entity_id
_entity_poly.type
_entity_poly.pdbx_seq_one_letter_code
_entity_poly.pdbx_strand_id
1 'polypeptide(L)'
;MINDNLEVIDFERKGNLVRLYLGENGEQWGDDWNDAPYQSNAGKVYDKFVQHYFDIVFPFDCDIIETESFNVSKQNMMNREVAAFKIVKEGELKALIFFGDKLKDITQIPEIRKAVVIYQNYPRL
;
A
#
# COMPACT_ATOMS: atom_id res chain seq x y z
N MET A 1 -5.53 -17.38 -10.67
CA MET A 1 -6.22 -16.60 -9.61
C MET A 1 -5.14 -16.05 -8.70
N ILE A 2 -5.22 -14.78 -8.33
CA ILE A 2 -4.29 -14.23 -7.33
C ILE A 2 -4.54 -14.99 -6.02
N ASN A 3 -3.48 -15.34 -5.28
CA ASN A 3 -3.62 -16.01 -3.99
C ASN A 3 -4.29 -15.05 -2.99
N ASP A 4 -5.48 -15.40 -2.50
CA ASP A 4 -6.29 -14.57 -1.61
C ASP A 4 -5.67 -14.40 -0.20
N ASN A 5 -4.58 -15.12 0.10
CA ASN A 5 -3.82 -14.99 1.34
C ASN A 5 -2.66 -14.01 1.25
N LEU A 6 -2.44 -13.35 0.12
CA LEU A 6 -1.39 -12.33 0.00
C LEU A 6 -1.71 -11.11 0.86
N GLU A 7 -0.69 -10.65 1.57
CA GLU A 7 -0.76 -9.54 2.52
C GLU A 7 -0.01 -8.32 1.99
N VAL A 8 -0.48 -7.13 2.36
CA VAL A 8 0.26 -5.88 2.09
C VAL A 8 1.55 -5.88 2.89
N ILE A 9 2.68 -5.75 2.21
CA ILE A 9 3.99 -5.68 2.86
C ILE A 9 4.66 -4.33 2.67
N ASP A 10 4.25 -3.54 1.68
CA ASP A 10 4.67 -2.15 1.45
C ASP A 10 3.68 -1.46 0.50
N PHE A 11 3.83 -0.15 0.30
CA PHE A 11 3.05 0.60 -0.69
C PHE A 11 3.84 1.77 -1.30
N GLU A 12 3.37 2.25 -2.46
CA GLU A 12 3.78 3.52 -3.06
C GLU A 12 2.55 4.24 -3.64
N ARG A 13 2.56 5.57 -3.61
CA ARG A 13 1.46 6.40 -4.09
C ARG A 13 1.90 7.38 -5.18
N LYS A 14 1.04 7.55 -6.20
CA LYS A 14 1.11 8.64 -7.18
C LYS A 14 -0.29 9.22 -7.42
N GLY A 15 -0.59 10.36 -6.78
CA GLY A 15 -1.93 10.96 -6.84
C GLY A 15 -2.98 10.04 -6.22
N ASN A 16 -3.97 9.64 -7.00
CA ASN A 16 -5.04 8.72 -6.55
C ASN A 16 -4.76 7.24 -6.88
N LEU A 17 -3.58 6.94 -7.41
CA LEU A 17 -3.10 5.57 -7.64
C LEU A 17 -2.21 5.15 -6.47
N VAL A 18 -2.52 4.00 -5.87
CA VAL A 18 -1.68 3.34 -4.87
C VAL A 18 -1.29 1.96 -5.40
N ARG A 19 0.01 1.67 -5.41
CA ARG A 19 0.53 0.33 -5.62
C ARG A 19 0.72 -0.34 -4.27
N LEU A 20 0.08 -1.48 -4.08
CA LEU A 20 0.36 -2.38 -2.97
C LEU A 20 1.39 -3.42 -3.39
N TYR A 21 2.45 -3.54 -2.60
CA TYR A 21 3.40 -4.65 -2.68
C TYR A 21 2.87 -5.79 -1.81
N LEU A 22 2.77 -6.98 -2.39
CA LEU A 22 2.12 -8.12 -1.76
C LEU A 22 3.11 -9.26 -1.49
N GLY A 23 3.04 -9.84 -0.30
CA GLY A 23 3.87 -10.96 0.14
C GLY A 23 3.40 -11.51 1.49
N GLU A 24 4.37 -11.95 2.30
CA GLU A 24 4.17 -12.42 3.68
C GLU A 24 4.64 -11.34 4.65
N ASN A 25 3.79 -10.92 5.58
CA ASN A 25 4.12 -9.89 6.55
C ASN A 25 4.81 -10.46 7.80
N GLY A 26 5.88 -9.82 8.26
CA GLY A 26 6.54 -10.09 9.54
C GLY A 26 8.07 -10.18 9.45
N GLU A 27 8.60 -10.55 8.28
CA GLU A 27 10.04 -10.69 8.05
C GLU A 27 10.58 -9.80 6.93
N GLN A 28 9.69 -9.04 6.27
CA GLN A 28 10.11 -8.15 5.20
C GLN A 28 10.90 -6.95 5.72
N TRP A 29 11.80 -6.44 4.90
CA TRP A 29 12.51 -5.20 5.19
C TRP A 29 12.94 -4.51 3.89
N GLY A 30 13.30 -3.25 4.04
CA GLY A 30 13.94 -2.42 3.03
C GLY A 30 15.03 -1.58 3.68
N ASP A 31 15.57 -0.63 2.92
CA ASP A 31 16.58 0.31 3.41
C ASP A 31 16.00 1.19 4.53
N ASP A 32 16.69 1.26 5.68
CA ASP A 32 16.35 2.11 6.85
C ASP A 32 14.88 2.00 7.35
N TRP A 33 14.30 0.80 7.31
CA TRP A 33 12.91 0.57 7.75
C TRP A 33 12.64 0.79 9.23
N ASN A 34 13.67 0.74 10.06
CA ASN A 34 13.61 0.99 11.51
C ASN A 34 13.83 2.48 11.86
N ASP A 35 14.12 3.33 10.88
CA ASP A 35 14.36 4.76 11.09
C ASP A 35 13.08 5.57 10.88
N ALA A 36 12.95 6.66 11.64
CA ALA A 36 11.83 7.59 11.58
C ALA A 36 12.33 9.01 11.29
N PRO A 37 11.58 9.83 10.52
CA PRO A 37 10.35 9.48 9.81
C PRO A 37 10.62 8.63 8.56
N TYR A 38 9.80 7.60 8.33
CA TYR A 38 10.00 6.71 7.20
C TYR A 38 9.95 7.43 5.84
N GLN A 39 9.20 8.54 5.71
CA GLN A 39 9.08 9.28 4.45
C GLN A 39 10.42 9.81 3.93
N SER A 40 11.36 10.07 4.84
CA SER A 40 12.66 10.64 4.49
C SER A 40 13.79 9.62 4.54
N ASN A 41 13.61 8.54 5.31
CA ASN A 41 14.67 7.57 5.58
C ASN A 41 14.41 6.23 4.92
N ALA A 42 13.17 5.73 4.96
CA ALA A 42 12.89 4.36 4.57
C ALA A 42 12.70 4.20 3.06
N GLY A 43 13.47 3.28 2.48
CA GLY A 43 13.28 2.83 1.11
C GLY A 43 12.06 1.94 0.91
N LYS A 44 11.86 1.53 -0.34
CA LYS A 44 10.92 0.45 -0.70
C LYS A 44 11.38 -0.88 -0.10
N VAL A 45 10.45 -1.78 0.19
CA VAL A 45 10.74 -3.19 0.49
C VAL A 45 11.61 -3.82 -0.60
N TYR A 46 12.56 -4.68 -0.21
CA TYR A 46 13.39 -5.39 -1.18
C TYR A 46 12.56 -6.36 -2.04
N ASP A 47 12.86 -6.40 -3.34
CA ASP A 47 12.10 -7.18 -4.33
C ASP A 47 12.00 -8.68 -4.00
N LYS A 48 12.96 -9.24 -3.24
CA LYS A 48 12.94 -10.65 -2.79
C LYS A 48 11.72 -11.01 -1.93
N PHE A 49 11.10 -10.04 -1.26
CA PHE A 49 9.91 -10.24 -0.44
C PHE A 49 8.62 -10.09 -1.24
N VAL A 50 8.70 -9.45 -2.41
CA VAL A 50 7.53 -9.13 -3.21
C VAL A 50 7.14 -10.33 -4.06
N GLN A 51 5.97 -10.88 -3.79
CA GLN A 51 5.38 -11.94 -4.60
C GLN A 51 4.54 -11.37 -5.73
N HIS A 52 3.77 -10.30 -5.48
CA HIS A 52 2.88 -9.66 -6.45
C HIS A 52 2.76 -8.15 -6.22
N TYR A 53 2.20 -7.47 -7.21
CA TYR A 53 1.80 -6.07 -7.13
C TYR A 53 0.30 -5.97 -7.36
N PHE A 54 -0.36 -5.06 -6.66
CA PHE A 54 -1.77 -4.77 -6.90
C PHE A 54 -2.01 -3.26 -6.90
N ASP A 55 -2.45 -2.74 -8.05
CA ASP A 55 -2.68 -1.32 -8.26
C ASP A 55 -4.15 -0.96 -7.98
N ILE A 56 -4.36 0.00 -7.10
CA ILE A 56 -5.68 0.49 -6.68
C ILE A 56 -5.81 1.95 -7.08
N VAL A 57 -6.95 2.29 -7.68
CA VAL A 57 -7.30 3.68 -7.96
C VAL A 57 -8.46 4.09 -7.07
N PHE A 58 -8.32 5.27 -6.48
CA PHE A 58 -9.34 5.90 -5.67
C PHE A 58 -10.09 6.96 -6.48
N PRO A 59 -11.43 7.04 -6.38
CA PRO A 59 -12.20 8.16 -6.92
C PRO A 59 -11.66 9.53 -6.47
N PHE A 60 -11.90 10.57 -7.27
CA PHE A 60 -11.40 11.92 -6.98
C PHE A 60 -12.03 12.58 -5.74
N ASP A 61 -13.14 12.04 -5.24
CA ASP A 61 -13.80 12.48 -4.01
C ASP A 61 -13.26 11.76 -2.76
N CYS A 62 -12.22 10.95 -2.90
CA CYS A 62 -11.54 10.27 -1.80
C CYS A 62 -10.17 10.90 -1.52
N ASP A 63 -9.92 11.17 -0.25
CA ASP A 63 -8.61 11.55 0.26
C ASP A 63 -7.86 10.31 0.76
N ILE A 64 -6.66 10.11 0.23
CA ILE A 64 -5.72 9.11 0.73
C ILE A 64 -4.73 9.87 1.61
N ILE A 65 -4.65 9.51 2.88
CA ILE A 65 -3.78 10.20 3.83
C ILE A 65 -2.81 9.16 4.39
N GLU A 66 -1.55 9.29 3.99
CA GLU A 66 -0.47 8.45 4.51
C GLU A 66 -0.24 8.78 5.99
N THR A 67 0.18 7.79 6.76
CA THR A 67 0.59 8.08 8.14
C THR A 67 1.84 8.95 8.09
N GLU A 68 1.75 10.18 8.59
CA GLU A 68 2.87 11.12 8.65
C GLU A 68 3.19 11.46 10.11
N SER A 69 4.39 11.08 10.56
CA SER A 69 4.87 11.34 11.91
C SER A 69 6.39 11.22 12.00
N PHE A 70 7.02 12.14 12.74
CA PHE A 70 8.46 12.14 13.01
C PHE A 70 8.96 10.87 13.71
N ASN A 71 8.06 10.13 14.38
CA ASN A 71 8.40 8.95 15.17
C ASN A 71 7.85 7.64 14.57
N VAL A 72 7.44 7.64 13.30
CA VAL A 72 6.94 6.44 12.63
C VAL A 72 7.98 5.94 11.62
N SER A 73 8.38 4.69 11.81
CA SER A 73 9.20 3.90 10.90
C SER A 73 8.33 2.87 10.15
N LYS A 74 8.84 2.25 9.08
CA LYS A 74 8.14 1.13 8.41
C LYS A 74 8.09 -0.13 9.28
N GLN A 75 9.02 -0.28 10.24
CA GLN A 75 8.95 -1.33 11.25
C GLN A 75 7.69 -1.21 12.12
N ASN A 76 7.29 0.02 12.49
CA ASN A 76 6.03 0.23 13.23
C ASN A 76 4.81 -0.20 12.39
N MET A 77 4.84 0.05 11.07
CA MET A 77 3.79 -0.40 10.15
C MET A 77 3.75 -1.92 10.03
N MET A 78 4.91 -2.58 9.88
CA MET A 78 5.03 -4.04 9.82
C MET A 78 4.49 -4.72 11.09
N ASN A 79 4.78 -4.14 12.25
CA ASN A 79 4.26 -4.58 13.55
C ASN A 79 2.78 -4.24 13.76
N ARG A 80 2.14 -3.56 12.79
CA ARG A 80 0.75 -3.09 12.85
C ARG A 80 0.45 -2.14 14.00
N GLU A 81 1.47 -1.43 14.49
CA GLU A 81 1.32 -0.40 15.52
C GLU A 81 0.64 0.86 14.96
N VAL A 82 0.83 1.11 13.66
CA VAL A 82 0.20 2.20 12.91
C VAL A 82 -0.24 1.70 11.53
N ALA A 83 -1.31 2.30 11.01
CA ALA A 83 -1.72 2.09 9.63
C ALA A 83 -0.66 2.66 8.67
N ALA A 84 -0.56 2.10 7.47
CA ALA A 84 0.24 2.68 6.40
C ALA A 84 -0.43 3.97 5.87
N PHE A 85 -1.73 3.90 5.60
CA PHE A 85 -2.54 5.03 5.18
C PHE A 85 -4.02 4.83 5.51
N LYS A 86 -4.79 5.91 5.43
CA LYS A 86 -6.24 5.92 5.62
C LYS A 86 -6.97 6.47 4.39
N ILE A 87 -8.18 5.99 4.19
CA ILE A 87 -9.09 6.44 3.14
C ILE A 87 -10.18 7.27 3.81
N VAL A 88 -10.33 8.51 3.37
CA VAL A 88 -11.35 9.45 3.84
C VAL A 88 -12.23 9.86 2.64
N LYS A 89 -13.53 9.95 2.86
CA LYS A 89 -14.46 10.47 1.86
C LYS A 89 -15.47 11.37 2.56
N GLU A 90 -15.65 12.58 2.02
CA GLU A 90 -16.57 13.59 2.60
C GLU A 90 -16.25 13.90 4.07
N GLY A 91 -14.97 13.87 4.45
CA GLY A 91 -14.51 14.10 5.83
C GLY A 91 -14.66 12.90 6.78
N GLU A 92 -15.23 11.78 6.32
CA GLU A 92 -15.42 10.57 7.12
C GLU A 92 -14.35 9.51 6.83
N LEU A 93 -13.82 8.90 7.88
CA LEU A 93 -12.92 7.74 7.76
C LEU A 93 -13.70 6.54 7.20
N LYS A 94 -13.25 6.01 6.06
CA LYS A 94 -13.84 4.84 5.40
C LYS A 94 -13.05 3.56 5.66
N ALA A 95 -11.72 3.64 5.65
CA ALA A 95 -10.88 2.51 6.04
C ALA A 95 -9.47 2.93 6.50
N LEU A 96 -8.83 2.03 7.23
CA LEU A 96 -7.41 2.05 7.56
C LEU A 96 -6.75 0.86 6.87
N ILE A 97 -5.61 1.09 6.23
CA ILE A 97 -4.84 0.04 5.57
C ILE A 97 -3.55 -0.20 6.34
N PHE A 98 -3.33 -1.43 6.78
CA PHE A 98 -2.14 -1.85 7.53
C PHE A 98 -1.28 -2.81 6.70
N PHE A 99 0.01 -2.88 7.01
CA PHE A 99 0.81 -4.03 6.56
C PHE A 99 0.24 -5.31 7.22
N GLY A 100 0.21 -6.41 6.49
CA GLY A 100 -0.49 -7.64 6.88
C GLY A 100 -1.96 -7.69 6.44
N ASP A 101 -2.57 -6.60 5.98
CA ASP A 101 -3.95 -6.66 5.49
C ASP A 101 -4.02 -7.50 4.21
N LYS A 102 -5.02 -8.40 4.13
CA LYS A 102 -5.15 -9.30 3.00
C LYS A 102 -5.78 -8.60 1.82
N LEU A 103 -5.28 -8.91 0.63
CA LEU A 103 -5.81 -8.34 -0.61
C LEU A 103 -7.32 -8.57 -0.75
N LYS A 104 -7.80 -9.77 -0.40
CA LYS A 104 -9.21 -10.10 -0.49
C LYS A 104 -10.09 -9.13 0.31
N ASP A 105 -9.63 -8.69 1.48
CA ASP A 105 -10.37 -7.82 2.39
C ASP A 105 -10.32 -6.38 1.90
N ILE A 106 -9.14 -5.92 1.45
CA ILE A 106 -8.96 -4.60 0.85
C ILE A 106 -9.88 -4.44 -0.38
N THR A 107 -9.99 -5.46 -1.22
CA THR A 107 -10.82 -5.37 -2.43
C THR A 107 -12.34 -5.33 -2.19
N GLN A 108 -12.80 -5.53 -0.95
CA GLN A 108 -14.21 -5.36 -0.57
C GLN A 108 -14.53 -3.94 -0.10
N ILE A 109 -13.53 -3.06 0.07
CA ILE A 109 -13.76 -1.68 0.50
C ILE A 109 -14.56 -0.94 -0.59
N PRO A 110 -15.75 -0.39 -0.28
CA PRO A 110 -16.64 0.20 -1.28
C PRO A 110 -16.05 1.36 -2.08
N GLU A 111 -15.11 2.10 -1.49
CA GLU A 111 -14.43 3.26 -2.09
C GLU A 111 -13.30 2.84 -3.05
N ILE A 112 -12.84 1.59 -2.99
CA ILE A 112 -11.76 1.09 -3.82
C ILE A 112 -12.28 0.76 -5.22
N ARG A 113 -11.58 1.24 -6.24
CA ARG A 113 -11.76 0.80 -7.63
C ARG A 113 -10.52 0.05 -8.06
N LYS A 114 -10.71 -1.16 -8.60
CA LYS A 114 -9.62 -1.98 -9.13
C LYS A 114 -9.17 -1.36 -10.45
N ALA A 115 -7.89 -1.02 -10.56
CA ALA A 115 -7.31 -0.70 -11.85
C ALA A 115 -6.65 -1.96 -12.40
N VAL A 116 -7.20 -2.50 -13.49
CA VAL A 116 -6.49 -3.50 -14.29
C VAL A 116 -5.62 -2.72 -15.27
N VAL A 117 -4.30 -2.72 -15.06
CA VAL A 117 -3.36 -2.17 -16.04
C VAL A 117 -3.32 -3.10 -17.24
N ILE A 118 -3.98 -2.72 -18.32
CA ILE A 118 -3.90 -3.41 -19.61
C ILE A 118 -2.74 -2.77 -20.38
N TYR A 119 -1.64 -3.49 -20.52
CA TYR A 119 -0.58 -3.11 -21.44
C TYR A 119 -1.07 -3.33 -22.88
N GLN A 120 -1.40 -2.25 -23.59
CA GLN A 120 -1.48 -2.28 -25.04
C GLN A 120 -0.12 -1.87 -25.59
N ASN A 121 0.59 -2.84 -26.18
CA ASN A 121 1.77 -2.54 -26.99
C ASN A 121 1.31 -1.76 -28.22
N TYR A 122 1.53 -0.45 -28.22
CA TYR A 122 1.45 0.33 -29.45
C TYR A 122 2.75 0.08 -30.23
N PRO A 123 2.68 -0.44 -31.48
CA PRO A 123 3.86 -0.51 -32.32
C PRO A 123 4.42 0.91 -32.46
N ARG A 124 5.71 1.08 -32.15
CA ARG A 124 6.40 2.35 -32.41
C ARG A 124 6.35 2.59 -33.92
N LEU A 125 5.81 3.73 -34.33
CA LEU A 125 5.92 4.26 -35.69
C LEU A 125 7.37 4.65 -35.98
#